data_AF-A0A9N8P0H3-F1
#
_entry.id   AF-A0A9N8P0H3-F1
#
_cell.length_a   1.000
_cell.length_b   1.000
_cell.length_c   1.000
_cell.angle_alpha   90.00
_cell.angle_beta   90.00
_cell.angle_gamma   90.00
#
_symmetry.space_group_name_H-M   'P 1'
#
loop_
_entity.id
_entity.type
_entity.pdbx_description
1 polymer ?
#
loop_
_entity_poly.entity_id
_entity_poly.type
_entity_poly.pdbx_seq_one_letter_code
_entity_poly.pdbx_strand_id
1 'polypeptide(L)'
;MEKFELEKNIWTESDFEQMGWHDCYIHAFAIDSDAYDDFIKSDLLLDIDYIFKWVLTEDKSHYCFWVAPCTLIFTEVTDLKIQYASGTSFLPELEISHISREEKIYENGYKSWHWQIELVGDNFISFDSTGYKQIIKRTPSYMNRQVLTRTERGGINFDCTPVTN
;
A
#
# COMPACT_ATOMS: atom_id res chain seq x y z
N MET A 1 -10.36 -20.60 -16.79
CA MET A 1 -9.70 -19.98 -15.62
C MET A 1 -10.47 -18.71 -15.33
N GLU A 2 -11.02 -18.56 -14.14
CA GLU A 2 -11.68 -17.31 -13.74
C GLU A 2 -10.68 -16.16 -13.93
N LYS A 3 -11.11 -15.03 -14.50
CA LYS A 3 -10.27 -13.84 -14.68
C LYS A 3 -10.77 -12.82 -13.67
N PHE A 4 -9.87 -12.22 -12.91
CA PHE A 4 -10.25 -11.12 -12.03
C PHE A 4 -10.53 -9.88 -12.88
N GLU A 5 -11.74 -9.35 -12.78
CA GLU A 5 -12.11 -8.08 -13.40
C GLU A 5 -11.83 -6.94 -12.42
N LEU A 6 -10.90 -6.06 -12.79
CA LEU A 6 -10.62 -4.86 -12.02
C LEU A 6 -11.76 -3.86 -12.22
N GLU A 7 -12.34 -3.40 -11.12
CA GLU A 7 -13.31 -2.29 -11.13
C GLU A 7 -12.64 -1.00 -11.60
N LYS A 8 -11.43 -0.74 -11.10
CA LYS A 8 -10.62 0.44 -11.41
C LYS A 8 -9.14 0.10 -11.27
N ASN A 9 -8.29 0.81 -12.02
CA ASN A 9 -6.83 0.61 -12.01
C ASN A 9 -6.10 1.60 -11.09
N ILE A 10 -6.80 2.65 -10.65
CA ILE A 10 -6.33 3.66 -9.70
C ILE A 10 -7.41 3.83 -8.64
N TRP A 11 -7.03 3.69 -7.38
CA TRP A 11 -7.89 3.95 -6.23
C TRP A 11 -7.43 5.22 -5.53
N THR A 12 -8.36 5.99 -4.99
CA THR A 12 -8.12 7.30 -4.37
C THR A 12 -8.64 7.36 -2.93
N GLU A 13 -8.53 8.52 -2.28
CA GLU A 13 -8.99 8.76 -0.91
C GLU A 13 -10.48 8.43 -0.72
N SER A 14 -11.29 8.60 -1.78
CA SER A 14 -12.72 8.27 -1.81
C SER A 14 -13.01 6.78 -1.63
N ASP A 15 -12.03 5.94 -1.94
CA ASP A 15 -12.17 4.49 -1.98
C ASP A 15 -11.59 3.82 -0.74
N PHE A 16 -10.85 4.57 0.07
CA PHE A 16 -10.08 4.01 1.17
C PHE A 16 -10.93 3.16 2.14
N GLU A 17 -12.14 3.61 2.46
CA GLU A 17 -13.01 2.94 3.44
C GLU A 17 -13.52 1.56 2.97
N GLN A 18 -13.50 1.29 1.65
CA GLN A 18 -13.89 -0.02 1.09
C GLN A 18 -12.69 -0.95 0.85
N MET A 19 -11.46 -0.50 1.13
CA MET A 19 -10.24 -1.28 0.90
C MET A 19 -9.92 -2.19 2.09
N GLY A 20 -9.44 -3.40 1.81
CA GLY A 20 -8.87 -4.29 2.81
C GLY A 20 -7.35 -4.20 2.85
N TRP A 21 -6.76 -4.08 4.04
CA TRP A 21 -5.31 -3.86 4.22
C TRP A 21 -4.58 -5.02 4.89
N HIS A 22 -5.31 -5.86 5.60
CA HIS A 22 -4.75 -6.96 6.39
C HIS A 22 -3.99 -7.94 5.49
N ASP A 23 -2.84 -8.40 5.96
CA ASP A 23 -1.92 -9.33 5.28
C ASP A 23 -1.30 -8.81 3.96
N CYS A 24 -1.50 -7.53 3.62
CA CYS A 24 -0.78 -6.92 2.50
C CYS A 24 0.68 -6.66 2.89
N TYR A 25 1.61 -6.90 1.97
CA TYR A 25 3.04 -6.78 2.27
C TYR A 25 3.65 -5.56 1.61
N ILE A 26 4.43 -4.79 2.38
CA ILE A 26 5.27 -3.71 1.89
C ILE A 26 6.68 -4.26 1.62
N HIS A 27 7.14 -4.08 0.38
CA HIS A 27 8.46 -4.56 -0.05
C HIS A 27 9.54 -3.47 -0.02
N ALA A 28 9.13 -2.22 -0.17
CA ALA A 28 10.02 -1.06 -0.17
C ALA A 28 9.22 0.23 0.02
N PHE A 29 9.91 1.27 0.48
CA PHE A 29 9.41 2.64 0.44
C PHE A 29 10.42 3.56 -0.23
N ALA A 30 9.93 4.65 -0.81
CA ALA A 30 10.75 5.71 -1.39
C ALA A 30 10.15 7.09 -1.04
N ILE A 31 11.03 8.08 -0.95
CA ILE A 31 10.65 9.48 -0.88
C ILE A 31 10.87 10.03 -2.29
N ASP A 32 9.80 10.42 -2.95
CA ASP A 32 9.84 11.12 -4.24
C ASP A 32 9.65 12.61 -3.97
N SER A 33 10.77 13.32 -3.87
CA SER A 33 10.78 14.75 -3.59
C SER A 33 11.29 15.52 -4.80
N ASP A 34 10.59 16.61 -5.07
CA ASP A 34 10.99 17.59 -6.06
C ASP A 34 10.92 18.98 -5.42
N ALA A 35 11.93 19.79 -5.71
CA ALA A 35 12.05 21.14 -5.19
C ALA A 35 12.01 22.11 -6.38
N TYR A 36 10.99 22.97 -6.40
CA TYR A 36 10.86 24.01 -7.42
C TYR A 36 10.58 25.34 -6.73
N ASP A 37 11.44 26.33 -6.98
CA ASP A 37 11.48 27.61 -6.24
C ASP A 37 11.54 27.38 -4.71
N ASP A 38 10.67 28.07 -3.95
CA ASP A 38 10.55 27.97 -2.49
C ASP A 38 9.60 26.85 -2.02
N PHE A 39 9.11 26.00 -2.94
CA PHE A 39 8.20 24.90 -2.63
C PHE A 39 8.90 23.55 -2.70
N ILE A 40 8.76 22.76 -1.62
CA ILE A 40 9.23 21.38 -1.57
C ILE A 40 8.00 20.48 -1.62
N LYS A 41 7.87 19.71 -2.69
CA LYS A 41 6.94 18.59 -2.76
C LYS A 41 7.67 17.34 -2.30
N SER A 42 7.06 16.54 -1.42
CA SER A 42 7.64 15.29 -0.95
C SER A 42 6.55 14.24 -0.82
N ASP A 43 6.52 13.28 -1.73
CA ASP A 43 5.56 12.18 -1.71
C ASP A 43 6.21 10.93 -1.10
N LEU A 44 5.44 10.15 -0.33
CA LEU A 44 5.86 8.84 0.15
C LEU A 44 5.26 7.76 -0.75
N LEU A 45 6.11 6.92 -1.30
CA LEU A 45 5.70 5.80 -2.15
C LEU A 45 5.96 4.49 -1.43
N LEU A 46 4.99 3.58 -1.42
CA LEU A 46 5.13 2.22 -0.90
C LEU A 46 4.90 1.21 -2.03
N ASP A 47 5.88 0.32 -2.25
CA ASP A 47 5.74 -0.82 -3.17
C ASP A 47 5.13 -1.99 -2.39
N ILE A 48 3.91 -2.39 -2.75
CA ILE A 48 3.14 -3.38 -2.00
C ILE A 48 2.63 -4.51 -2.87
N ASP A 49 2.35 -5.66 -2.24
CA ASP A 49 1.44 -6.66 -2.78
C ASP A 49 0.06 -6.48 -2.15
N TYR A 50 -0.91 -6.04 -2.95
CA TYR A 50 -2.28 -5.83 -2.51
C TYR A 50 -3.13 -7.07 -2.75
N ILE A 51 -3.86 -7.50 -1.72
CA ILE A 51 -4.78 -8.63 -1.80
C ILE A 51 -6.19 -8.12 -2.11
N PHE A 52 -6.69 -8.42 -3.30
CA PHE A 52 -8.01 -7.99 -3.75
C PHE A 52 -9.13 -8.88 -3.20
N LYS A 53 -8.87 -10.18 -3.05
CA LYS A 53 -9.90 -11.15 -2.67
C LYS A 53 -9.30 -12.42 -2.10
N TRP A 54 -9.93 -12.91 -1.05
CA TRP A 54 -9.72 -14.23 -0.47
C TRP A 54 -10.77 -15.19 -1.03
N VAL A 55 -10.33 -16.37 -1.44
CA VAL A 55 -11.17 -17.41 -2.04
C VAL A 55 -10.96 -18.69 -1.25
N LEU A 56 -11.93 -19.07 -0.42
CA LEU A 56 -11.95 -20.38 0.21
C LEU A 56 -12.12 -21.44 -0.88
N THR A 57 -11.25 -22.45 -0.90
CA THR A 57 -11.36 -23.55 -1.87
C THR A 57 -12.65 -24.34 -1.70
N GLU A 58 -13.09 -25.01 -2.78
CA GLU A 58 -14.37 -25.75 -2.77
C GLU A 58 -14.41 -26.84 -1.68
N ASP A 59 -13.27 -27.48 -1.41
CA ASP A 59 -13.08 -28.48 -0.36
C ASP A 59 -12.93 -27.87 1.05
N LYS A 60 -12.93 -26.53 1.15
CA LYS A 60 -12.79 -25.75 2.38
C LYS A 60 -11.51 -26.03 3.18
N SER A 61 -10.47 -26.53 2.51
CA SER A 61 -9.22 -26.91 3.18
C SER A 61 -8.23 -25.74 3.33
N HIS A 62 -8.28 -24.76 2.43
CA HIS A 62 -7.38 -23.61 2.45
C HIS A 62 -7.94 -22.39 1.69
N TYR A 63 -7.23 -21.27 1.77
CA TYR A 63 -7.53 -20.06 1.00
C TYR A 63 -6.56 -19.90 -0.17
N CYS A 64 -7.09 -19.41 -1.28
CA CYS A 64 -6.37 -18.81 -2.38
C CYS A 64 -6.67 -17.31 -2.43
N PHE A 65 -5.84 -16.56 -3.14
CA PHE A 65 -5.83 -15.11 -3.12
C PHE A 65 -5.71 -14.57 -4.52
N TRP A 66 -6.35 -13.42 -4.75
CA TRP A 66 -6.11 -12.57 -5.90
C TRP A 66 -5.19 -11.44 -5.48
N VAL A 67 -3.93 -11.50 -5.93
CA VAL A 67 -2.87 -10.57 -5.49
C VAL A 67 -2.31 -9.81 -6.69
N ALA A 68 -2.05 -8.51 -6.53
CA ALA A 68 -1.34 -7.73 -7.53
C ALA A 68 -0.29 -6.79 -6.91
N PRO A 69 0.83 -6.55 -7.61
CA PRO A 69 1.78 -5.54 -7.18
C PRO A 69 1.18 -4.15 -7.41
N CYS A 70 1.19 -3.32 -6.38
CA CYS A 70 0.64 -1.97 -6.40
C CYS A 70 1.65 -0.96 -5.85
N THR A 71 1.45 0.31 -6.17
CA THR A 71 2.18 1.42 -5.56
C THR A 71 1.20 2.30 -4.82
N LEU A 72 1.38 2.40 -3.49
CA LEU A 72 0.69 3.42 -2.69
C LEU A 72 1.47 4.72 -2.79
N ILE A 73 0.77 5.83 -2.93
CA ILE A 73 1.34 7.16 -3.05
C ILE A 73 0.60 8.05 -2.06
N PHE A 74 1.34 8.66 -1.14
CA PHE A 74 0.84 9.68 -0.23
C PHE A 74 1.49 11.01 -0.60
N THR A 75 0.68 12.05 -0.81
CA THR A 75 1.15 13.32 -1.36
C THR A 75 1.45 14.36 -0.27
N GLU A 76 2.52 15.13 -0.47
CA GLU A 76 2.91 16.23 0.44
C GLU A 76 3.05 15.76 1.90
N VAL A 77 3.82 14.68 2.08
CA VAL A 77 3.98 13.99 3.35
C VAL A 77 4.79 14.83 4.34
N THR A 78 4.30 14.89 5.58
CA THR A 78 4.96 15.56 6.70
C THR A 78 4.88 14.69 7.96
N ASP A 79 5.69 15.02 8.99
CA ASP A 79 5.74 14.29 10.28
C ASP A 79 5.94 12.76 10.14
N LEU A 80 6.76 12.34 9.15
CA LEU A 80 7.03 10.92 8.91
C LEU A 80 7.79 10.29 10.09
N LYS A 81 7.19 9.24 10.66
CA LYS A 81 7.74 8.39 11.71
C LYS A 81 7.70 6.95 11.24
N ILE A 82 8.83 6.27 11.37
CA ILE A 82 8.95 4.84 11.07
C ILE A 82 9.55 4.17 12.30
N GLN A 83 8.80 3.26 12.91
CA GLN A 83 9.29 2.39 13.96
C GLN A 83 9.32 0.96 13.44
N TYR A 84 10.52 0.37 13.48
CA TYR A 84 10.68 -1.02 13.11
C TYR A 84 11.77 -1.71 13.92
N ALA A 85 11.42 -2.85 14.51
CA ALA A 85 12.32 -3.70 15.28
C ALA A 85 12.19 -5.16 14.84
N SER A 86 13.14 -5.65 14.03
CA SER A 86 13.19 -7.06 13.59
C SER A 86 13.63 -8.05 14.67
N GLY A 87 14.06 -7.58 15.84
CA GLY A 87 14.68 -8.42 16.86
C GLY A 87 15.93 -9.13 16.33
N THR A 88 16.05 -10.43 16.64
CA THR A 88 17.16 -11.30 16.21
C THR A 88 16.91 -12.03 14.89
N SER A 89 15.77 -11.80 14.25
CA SER A 89 15.39 -12.43 13.00
C SER A 89 15.96 -11.66 11.81
N PHE A 90 16.16 -12.33 10.67
CA PHE A 90 16.25 -11.62 9.39
C PHE A 90 15.02 -10.72 9.26
N LEU A 91 15.20 -9.48 8.80
CA LEU A 91 14.13 -8.50 8.55
C LEU A 91 12.88 -9.21 7.99
N PRO A 92 11.83 -9.46 8.81
CA PRO A 92 10.61 -10.03 8.26
C PRO A 92 9.99 -9.01 7.30
N GLU A 93 9.32 -9.53 6.28
CA GLU A 93 8.58 -8.72 5.32
C GLU A 93 7.59 -7.82 6.08
N LEU A 94 7.43 -6.56 5.64
CA LEU A 94 6.64 -5.55 6.34
C LEU A 94 5.14 -5.81 6.12
N GLU A 95 4.60 -6.77 6.86
CA GLU A 95 3.20 -7.19 6.81
C GLU A 95 2.29 -6.17 7.50
N ILE A 96 1.25 -5.71 6.78
CA ILE A 96 0.27 -4.75 7.26
C ILE A 96 -0.80 -5.49 8.08
N SER A 97 -0.97 -5.07 9.34
CA SER A 97 -2.10 -5.45 10.19
C SER A 97 -3.29 -4.56 9.90
N HIS A 98 -3.07 -3.24 9.85
CA HIS A 98 -4.13 -2.26 9.66
C HIS A 98 -3.59 -0.97 9.05
N ILE A 99 -4.44 -0.26 8.32
CA ILE A 99 -4.20 1.14 7.96
C ILE A 99 -5.42 1.94 8.40
N SER A 100 -5.19 2.99 9.17
CA SER A 100 -6.20 3.95 9.56
C SER A 100 -5.80 5.37 9.16
N ARG A 101 -6.80 6.25 9.09
CA ARG A 101 -6.59 7.68 8.89
C ARG A 101 -7.54 8.49 9.75
N GLU A 102 -7.08 9.65 10.19
CA GLU A 102 -7.88 10.63 10.92
C GLU A 102 -7.82 11.98 10.19
N GLU A 103 -8.97 12.62 10.03
CA GLU A 103 -9.04 13.94 9.40
C GLU A 103 -8.36 14.99 10.30
N LYS A 104 -7.51 15.82 9.68
CA LYS A 104 -6.82 16.92 10.34
C LYS A 104 -7.15 18.23 9.63
N ILE A 105 -7.78 19.16 10.35
CA ILE A 105 -8.08 20.51 9.87
C ILE A 105 -7.18 21.48 10.65
N TYR A 106 -6.34 22.22 9.93
CA TYR A 106 -5.47 23.24 10.52
C TYR A 106 -6.22 24.56 10.71
N GLU A 107 -5.69 25.46 11.55
CA GLU A 107 -6.32 26.75 11.87
C GLU A 107 -6.61 27.63 10.63
N ASN A 108 -5.80 27.49 9.58
CA ASN A 108 -5.98 28.19 8.30
C ASN A 108 -7.03 27.53 7.38
N GLY A 109 -7.74 26.50 7.85
CA GLY A 109 -8.74 25.75 7.08
C GLY A 109 -8.15 24.71 6.13
N TYR A 110 -6.82 24.55 6.09
CA TYR A 110 -6.18 23.51 5.31
C TYR A 110 -6.53 22.13 5.85
N LYS A 111 -6.78 21.18 4.95
CA LYS A 111 -7.17 19.81 5.28
C LYS A 111 -6.05 18.84 4.94
N SER A 112 -5.76 17.95 5.87
CA SER A 112 -4.84 16.82 5.72
C SER A 112 -5.43 15.60 6.42
N TRP A 113 -4.74 14.47 6.31
CA TRP A 113 -5.06 13.24 7.02
C TRP A 113 -3.84 12.78 7.78
N HIS A 114 -4.02 12.43 9.06
CA HIS A 114 -3.02 11.67 9.80
C HIS A 114 -3.20 10.20 9.45
N TRP A 115 -2.16 9.56 8.91
CA TRP A 115 -2.15 8.15 8.52
C TRP A 115 -1.35 7.34 9.51
N GLN A 116 -1.87 6.17 9.86
CA GLN A 116 -1.22 5.17 10.70
C GLN A 116 -1.27 3.83 9.98
N ILE A 117 -0.10 3.32 9.59
CA ILE A 117 0.09 1.97 9.03
C ILE A 117 0.66 1.11 10.15
N GLU A 118 -0.17 0.25 10.72
CA GLU A 118 0.23 -0.73 11.72
C GLU A 118 0.78 -1.97 11.02
N LEU A 119 2.00 -2.35 11.42
CA LEU A 119 2.68 -3.53 10.93
C LEU A 119 2.66 -4.61 12.01
N VAL A 120 2.81 -5.87 11.62
CA VAL A 120 2.94 -6.97 12.57
C VAL A 120 4.12 -6.72 13.53
N GLY A 121 3.89 -6.94 14.82
CA GLY A 121 4.93 -6.94 15.85
C GLY A 121 5.30 -5.56 16.41
N ASP A 122 4.32 -4.76 16.85
CA ASP A 122 4.52 -3.43 17.47
C ASP A 122 5.41 -2.47 16.63
N ASN A 123 5.23 -2.56 15.31
CA ASN A 123 5.92 -1.77 14.31
C ASN A 123 4.90 -0.88 13.60
N PHE A 124 5.32 0.30 13.15
CA PHE A 124 4.41 1.21 12.46
C PHE A 124 5.11 2.20 11.54
N ILE A 125 4.33 2.75 10.61
CA ILE A 125 4.67 3.93 9.81
C ILE A 125 3.54 4.93 10.00
N SER A 126 3.86 6.16 10.38
CA SER A 126 2.85 7.22 10.55
C SER A 126 3.32 8.55 9.99
N PHE A 127 2.38 9.35 9.50
CA PHE A 127 2.66 10.61 8.82
C PHE A 127 1.37 11.39 8.58
N ASP A 128 1.50 12.67 8.26
CA ASP A 128 0.41 13.48 7.71
C ASP A 128 0.54 13.54 6.19
N SER A 129 -0.58 13.47 5.46
CA SER A 129 -0.61 13.55 3.99
C SER A 129 -1.91 14.17 3.48
N THR A 130 -1.80 14.93 2.39
CA THR A 130 -2.92 15.69 1.82
C THR A 130 -3.71 14.89 0.81
N GLY A 131 -3.13 13.79 0.33
CA GLY A 131 -3.75 12.88 -0.62
C GLY A 131 -3.22 11.45 -0.51
N TYR A 132 -3.91 10.55 -1.19
CA TYR A 132 -3.62 9.13 -1.25
C TYR A 132 -4.09 8.53 -2.59
N LYS A 133 -3.23 7.71 -3.20
CA LYS A 133 -3.55 6.88 -4.36
C LYS A 133 -2.97 5.48 -4.22
N GLN A 134 -3.65 4.50 -4.79
CA GLN A 134 -3.11 3.18 -5.09
C GLN A 134 -3.14 2.94 -6.60
N ILE A 135 -1.97 2.70 -7.19
CA ILE A 135 -1.82 2.34 -8.58
C ILE A 135 -1.67 0.83 -8.70
N ILE A 136 -2.55 0.18 -9.46
CA ILE A 136 -2.47 -1.25 -9.74
C ILE A 136 -1.55 -1.44 -10.95
N LYS A 137 -0.37 -2.07 -10.75
CA LYS A 137 0.65 -2.19 -11.81
C LYS A 137 0.42 -3.39 -12.73
N ARG A 138 -0.35 -4.39 -12.28
CA ARG A 138 -0.67 -5.59 -13.06
C ARG A 138 -2.04 -6.14 -12.67
N THR A 139 -2.70 -6.87 -13.59
CA THR A 139 -3.90 -7.63 -13.27
C THR A 139 -3.64 -8.60 -12.11
N PRO A 140 -4.57 -8.73 -11.14
CA PRO A 140 -4.43 -9.67 -10.05
C PRO A 140 -4.24 -11.10 -10.54
N SER A 141 -3.35 -11.82 -9.88
CA SER A 141 -3.02 -13.22 -10.15
C SER A 141 -3.63 -14.11 -9.08
N TYR A 142 -4.28 -15.20 -9.49
CA TYR A 142 -4.83 -16.20 -8.57
C TYR A 142 -3.72 -17.13 -8.09
N MET A 143 -3.56 -17.25 -6.78
CA MET A 143 -2.48 -18.03 -6.16
C MET A 143 -2.84 -18.54 -4.77
N ASN A 144 -2.10 -19.51 -4.27
CA ASN A 144 -2.28 -20.11 -2.95
C ASN A 144 -1.41 -19.45 -1.86
N ARG A 145 -0.97 -18.20 -2.07
CA ARG A 145 -0.14 -17.42 -1.15
C ARG A 145 -0.51 -15.94 -1.23
N GLN A 146 -0.17 -15.17 -0.20
CA GLN A 146 -0.51 -13.75 -0.10
C GLN A 146 0.53 -12.83 -0.75
N VAL A 147 1.73 -13.35 -1.04
CA VAL A 147 2.90 -12.57 -1.49
C VAL A 147 3.40 -13.03 -2.85
N LEU A 148 3.73 -12.07 -3.71
CA LEU A 148 4.40 -12.30 -4.98
C LEU A 148 5.89 -12.49 -4.77
N THR A 149 6.49 -13.45 -5.49
CA THR A 149 7.95 -13.54 -5.53
C THR A 149 8.54 -12.29 -6.21
N ARG A 150 9.81 -11.97 -5.91
CA ARG A 150 10.53 -10.86 -6.56
C ARG A 150 10.41 -10.88 -8.09
N THR A 151 10.53 -12.06 -8.70
CA THR A 151 10.40 -12.23 -10.15
C THR A 151 8.98 -11.94 -10.63
N GLU A 152 7.97 -12.43 -9.91
CA GLU A 152 6.57 -12.18 -10.27
C GLU A 152 6.17 -10.72 -10.16
N ARG A 153 6.72 -9.95 -9.21
CA ARG A 153 6.46 -8.51 -9.12
C ARG A 153 7.32 -7.66 -10.06
N GLY A 154 8.35 -8.23 -10.67
CA GLY A 154 9.31 -7.50 -11.53
C GLY A 154 10.36 -6.70 -10.74
N GLY A 155 10.66 -7.10 -9.50
CA GLY A 155 11.57 -6.40 -8.60
C GLY A 155 10.89 -5.34 -7.73
N ILE A 156 11.70 -4.48 -7.08
CA ILE A 156 11.20 -3.28 -6.39
C ILE A 156 10.80 -2.29 -7.46
N ASN A 157 9.57 -1.79 -7.41
CA ASN A 157 9.04 -0.91 -8.44
C ASN A 157 8.05 0.12 -7.88
N PHE A 158 8.33 1.40 -8.11
CA PHE A 158 7.48 2.53 -7.72
C PHE A 158 6.77 3.19 -8.92
N ASP A 159 6.73 2.53 -10.07
CA ASP A 159 6.07 3.02 -11.28
C ASP A 159 4.60 3.35 -11.01
N CYS A 160 4.21 4.55 -11.44
CA CYS A 160 2.87 5.09 -11.28
C CYS A 160 2.01 4.89 -12.53
N THR A 161 2.49 4.10 -13.49
CA THR A 161 1.74 3.70 -14.69
C THR A 161 0.72 2.60 -14.32
N PRO A 162 -0.60 2.85 -14.43
CA PRO A 162 -1.60 1.83 -14.15
C PRO A 162 -1.58 0.73 -15.20
N VAL A 163 -2.00 -0.47 -14.81
CA VAL A 163 -2.24 -1.58 -15.73
C VAL A 163 -3.24 -1.16 -16.82
N THR A 164 -2.95 -1.55 -18.05
CA THR A 164 -3.89 -1.42 -19.17
C THR A 164 -4.68 -2.73 -19.32
N ASN A 165 -6.00 -2.61 -19.47
CA ASN A 165 -6.91 -3.76 -19.60
C ASN A 165 -6.84 -4.39 -21.00
#